data_AF-A0A3M7AYB4-F1
#
_entry.id   AF-A0A3M7AYB4-F1
#
_cell.length_a   1.000
_cell.length_b   1.000
_cell.length_c   1.000
_cell.angle_alpha   90.00
_cell.angle_beta   90.00
_cell.angle_gamma   90.00
#
_symmetry.space_group_name_H-M   'P 1'
#
loop_
_entity.id
_entity.type
_entity.pdbx_description
1 polymer ?
#
loop_
_entity_poly.entity_id
_entity_poly.type
_entity_poly.pdbx_seq_one_letter_code
_entity_poly.pdbx_strand_id
1 'polypeptide(L)'
;MHRLVSALLLPLLSTALPTTDVKPPTSWNSKQQQVVSFTGNSAVKFDNKAAGIGLGLPTRALQSAGPYSLLSYDNLGVVSITNEIAGLKPFSKPNVLGYDVVFAAQGQQTMTSKYDDSITDFFNLKSFYFGCVVTNVVAVASAPSPCSMIVTGFRGQDQVARKTVTFTPDGLVSSLGPANLKNSGFENVDRVEFDLVGGLEELALAVLFDNLEYDAVLKKGAS
;
A
#
# COMPACT_ATOMS: atom_id res chain seq x y z
N MET A 1 0.57 -49.42 -24.42
CA MET A 1 1.46 -48.32 -24.00
C MET A 1 0.61 -47.06 -23.82
N HIS A 2 0.29 -46.69 -22.58
CA HIS A 2 -0.42 -45.45 -22.24
C HIS A 2 0.52 -44.63 -21.37
N ARG A 3 0.95 -43.46 -21.85
CA ARG A 3 1.68 -42.49 -21.04
C ARG A 3 0.66 -41.72 -20.21
N LEU A 4 0.66 -41.96 -18.90
CA LEU A 4 0.03 -41.06 -17.94
C LEU A 4 0.79 -39.73 -17.95
N VAL A 5 0.10 -38.66 -18.31
CA VAL A 5 0.52 -37.29 -18.04
C VAL A 5 0.40 -37.09 -16.53
N SER A 6 1.55 -36.98 -15.86
CA SER A 6 1.59 -36.65 -14.43
C SER A 6 1.19 -35.18 -14.27
N ALA A 7 -0.05 -34.94 -13.88
CA ALA A 7 -0.48 -33.64 -13.39
C ALA A 7 0.20 -33.42 -12.02
N LEU A 8 1.32 -32.71 -12.01
CA LEU A 8 1.88 -32.18 -10.77
C LEU A 8 0.89 -31.15 -10.21
N LEU A 9 0.09 -31.56 -9.23
CA LEU A 9 -0.46 -30.63 -8.25
C LEU A 9 0.72 -30.13 -7.40
N LEU A 10 1.22 -28.93 -7.72
CA LEU A 10 2.15 -28.22 -6.86
C LEU A 10 1.38 -27.58 -5.69
N PRO A 11 1.97 -27.58 -4.48
CA PRO A 11 1.34 -26.95 -3.33
C PRO A 11 1.31 -25.44 -3.59
N LEU A 12 0.12 -24.86 -3.60
CA LEU A 12 -0.04 -23.42 -3.46
C LEU A 12 0.70 -23.01 -2.18
N LEU A 13 1.89 -22.42 -2.31
CA LEU A 13 2.52 -21.76 -1.18
C LEU A 13 1.53 -20.71 -0.71
N SER A 14 1.06 -20.91 0.51
CA SER A 14 0.10 -20.07 1.20
C SER A 14 0.75 -18.75 1.62
N THR A 15 1.33 -18.00 0.67
CA THR A 15 1.38 -16.54 0.84
C THR A 15 -0.07 -16.12 0.80
N ALA A 16 -0.62 -15.65 1.91
CA ALA A 16 -2.00 -15.20 2.00
C ALA A 16 -2.25 -14.18 0.88
N LEU A 17 -2.76 -14.66 -0.25
CA LEU A 17 -3.41 -13.83 -1.23
C LEU A 17 -4.47 -13.08 -0.46
N PRO A 18 -4.67 -11.79 -0.75
CA PRO A 18 -5.72 -11.06 -0.09
C PRO A 18 -6.99 -11.89 -0.27
N THR A 19 -7.80 -12.01 0.78
CA THR A 19 -9.20 -12.37 0.62
C THR A 19 -9.86 -11.15 -0.02
N THR A 20 -9.42 -10.81 -1.23
CA THR A 20 -10.16 -10.00 -2.18
C THR A 20 -11.47 -10.72 -2.39
N ASP A 21 -12.57 -9.98 -2.45
CA ASP A 21 -13.85 -10.51 -2.94
C ASP A 21 -13.70 -11.17 -4.34
N VAL A 22 -12.61 -10.83 -5.07
CA VAL A 22 -12.29 -11.34 -6.41
C VAL A 22 -10.79 -11.63 -6.55
N LYS A 23 -10.43 -12.89 -6.86
CA LYS A 23 -9.05 -13.32 -7.16
C LYS A 23 -8.40 -12.39 -8.22
N PRO A 24 -7.19 -11.85 -7.99
CA PRO A 24 -6.54 -10.98 -8.95
C PRO A 24 -6.26 -11.73 -10.26
N PRO A 25 -6.55 -11.12 -11.44
CA PRO A 25 -6.25 -11.74 -12.72
C PRO A 25 -4.74 -11.92 -12.93
N THR A 26 -4.40 -12.99 -13.65
CA THR A 26 -3.01 -13.31 -14.00
C THR A 26 -2.83 -13.31 -15.52
N SER A 27 -1.71 -12.78 -16.00
CA SER A 27 -1.31 -12.80 -17.40
C SER A 27 0.18 -13.14 -17.54
N TRP A 28 0.70 -13.16 -18.76
CA TRP A 28 2.12 -13.38 -19.05
C TRP A 28 2.64 -12.19 -19.86
N ASN A 29 3.83 -11.69 -19.52
CA ASN A 29 4.50 -10.66 -20.31
C ASN A 29 5.32 -11.28 -21.46
N SER A 30 5.85 -10.44 -22.34
CA SER A 30 6.69 -10.87 -23.48
C SER A 30 7.98 -11.60 -23.09
N LYS A 31 8.41 -11.48 -21.83
CA LYS A 31 9.57 -12.16 -21.25
C LYS A 31 9.20 -13.48 -20.56
N GLN A 32 7.97 -13.97 -20.75
CA GLN A 32 7.46 -15.19 -20.11
C GLN A 32 7.50 -15.13 -18.57
N GLN A 33 7.29 -13.95 -17.99
CA GLN A 33 7.06 -13.80 -16.56
C GLN A 33 5.56 -13.67 -16.31
N GLN A 34 5.08 -14.32 -15.25
CA GLN A 34 3.71 -14.16 -14.82
C GLN A 34 3.51 -12.76 -14.22
N VAL A 35 2.39 -12.14 -14.55
CA VAL A 35 1.96 -10.84 -14.04
C VAL A 35 0.66 -11.04 -13.26
N VAL A 36 0.63 -10.60 -12.02
CA VAL A 36 -0.56 -10.60 -11.15
C VAL A 36 -1.04 -9.16 -11.02
N SER A 37 -2.27 -8.88 -11.46
CA SER A 37 -2.79 -7.51 -11.54
C SER A 37 -3.78 -7.23 -10.41
N PHE A 38 -3.45 -6.30 -9.52
CA PHE A 38 -4.32 -5.79 -8.47
C PHE A 38 -4.93 -4.47 -8.95
N THR A 39 -6.16 -4.50 -9.48
CA THR A 39 -6.85 -3.31 -10.02
C THR A 39 -8.36 -3.39 -9.81
N GLY A 40 -9.03 -2.23 -9.74
CA GLY A 40 -10.48 -2.15 -9.58
C GLY A 40 -10.95 -2.95 -8.37
N ASN A 41 -11.86 -3.91 -8.57
CA ASN A 41 -12.39 -4.74 -7.49
C ASN A 41 -11.36 -5.68 -6.84
N SER A 42 -10.20 -5.88 -7.48
CA SER A 42 -9.07 -6.67 -6.96
C SER A 42 -7.91 -5.81 -6.43
N ALA A 43 -8.10 -4.48 -6.35
CA ALA A 43 -7.12 -3.60 -5.73
C ALA A 43 -6.79 -4.06 -4.30
N VAL A 44 -5.54 -3.83 -3.87
CA VAL A 44 -5.09 -4.24 -2.55
C VAL A 44 -5.73 -3.36 -1.49
N LYS A 45 -6.49 -4.02 -0.61
CA LYS A 45 -7.14 -3.48 0.59
C LYS A 45 -6.51 -4.15 1.80
N PHE A 46 -6.61 -3.53 2.98
CA PHE A 46 -6.04 -4.09 4.20
C PHE A 46 -7.11 -4.64 5.16
N ASP A 47 -8.35 -4.72 4.68
CA ASP A 47 -9.56 -5.12 5.42
C ASP A 47 -9.46 -6.48 6.11
N ASN A 48 -8.67 -7.41 5.56
CA ASN A 48 -8.50 -8.75 6.10
C ASN A 48 -7.24 -8.94 6.98
N LYS A 49 -6.42 -7.90 7.13
CA LYS A 49 -5.28 -7.90 8.04
C LYS A 49 -5.74 -7.42 9.41
N ALA A 50 -5.21 -8.03 10.46
CA ALA A 50 -5.42 -7.54 11.82
C ALA A 50 -4.85 -6.12 11.94
N ALA A 51 -5.70 -5.17 12.32
CA ALA A 51 -5.28 -3.80 12.55
C ALA A 51 -4.63 -3.65 13.92
N GLY A 52 -3.66 -2.74 14.00
CA GLY A 52 -3.15 -2.25 15.28
C GLY A 52 -4.13 -1.29 15.95
N ILE A 53 -3.77 -0.82 17.15
CA ILE A 53 -4.68 -0.10 18.07
C ILE A 53 -4.89 1.40 17.69
N GLY A 54 -4.75 1.76 16.41
CA GLY A 54 -5.02 3.12 15.89
C GLY A 54 -3.77 4.02 15.74
N LEU A 55 -3.96 5.18 15.10
CA LEU A 55 -2.94 6.22 14.88
C LEU A 55 -3.01 7.32 15.96
N GLY A 56 -1.91 8.02 16.20
CA GLY A 56 -1.87 9.18 17.11
C GLY A 56 -1.35 8.88 18.53
N LEU A 57 -1.31 9.92 19.35
CA LEU A 57 -0.74 9.89 20.70
C LEU A 57 -1.80 9.63 21.81
N PRO A 58 -1.42 9.03 22.95
CA PRO A 58 -0.09 8.54 23.30
C PRO A 58 0.28 7.30 22.46
N THR A 59 1.53 7.28 21.98
CA THR A 59 2.09 6.31 21.02
C THR A 59 1.57 4.90 21.25
N ARG A 60 0.92 4.30 20.26
CA ARG A 60 0.54 2.88 20.28
C ARG A 60 1.45 2.11 19.35
N ALA A 61 1.79 0.89 19.73
CA ALA A 61 2.63 0.00 18.92
C ALA A 61 1.86 -0.44 17.67
N LEU A 62 1.82 0.42 16.65
CA LEU A 62 1.59 -0.01 15.29
C LEU A 62 2.81 -0.84 14.87
N GLN A 63 2.58 -1.91 14.12
CA GLN A 63 3.62 -2.73 13.53
C GLN A 63 3.56 -2.56 12.01
N SER A 64 4.72 -2.55 11.35
CA SER A 64 4.80 -2.63 9.89
C SER A 64 3.94 -3.78 9.38
N ALA A 65 3.14 -3.56 8.35
CA ALA A 65 2.26 -4.57 7.78
C ALA A 65 3.04 -5.75 7.19
N GLY A 66 4.29 -5.51 6.79
CA GLY A 66 5.23 -6.52 6.30
C GLY A 66 4.75 -7.14 4.99
N PRO A 67 5.13 -8.40 4.69
CA PRO A 67 4.69 -9.10 3.49
C PRO A 67 3.16 -9.25 3.40
N TYR A 68 2.60 -8.75 2.30
CA TYR A 68 1.19 -8.84 1.98
C TYR A 68 0.93 -8.59 0.48
N SER A 69 0.07 -9.39 -0.15
CA SER A 69 -0.29 -9.23 -1.57
C SER A 69 0.92 -9.13 -2.52
N LEU A 70 1.96 -9.95 -2.32
CA LEU A 70 3.17 -10.03 -3.15
C LEU A 70 4.18 -8.87 -2.99
N LEU A 71 4.00 -7.99 -2.02
CA LEU A 71 4.95 -6.90 -1.67
C LEU A 71 5.14 -6.83 -0.15
N SER A 72 6.18 -6.17 0.33
CA SER A 72 6.33 -5.81 1.75
C SER A 72 6.07 -4.32 1.95
N TYR A 73 5.51 -3.99 3.11
CA TYR A 73 5.17 -2.64 3.55
C TYR A 73 5.90 -2.35 4.86
N ASP A 74 6.94 -1.52 4.81
CA ASP A 74 7.79 -1.20 5.95
C ASP A 74 7.51 0.23 6.44
N ASN A 75 7.49 0.39 7.76
CA ASN A 75 7.08 1.64 8.43
C ASN A 75 5.72 2.14 7.92
N LEU A 76 4.82 1.21 7.61
CA LEU A 76 3.44 1.40 7.20
C LEU A 76 2.59 0.36 7.94
N GLY A 77 1.65 0.79 8.78
CA GLY A 77 0.86 -0.08 9.66
C GLY A 77 -0.59 -0.22 9.18
N VAL A 78 -1.22 -1.34 9.54
CA VAL A 78 -2.66 -1.54 9.29
C VAL A 78 -3.46 -0.86 10.41
N VAL A 79 -4.40 -0.01 10.03
CA VAL A 79 -5.16 0.86 10.93
C VAL A 79 -6.66 0.58 10.78
N SER A 80 -7.34 0.40 11.92
CA SER A 80 -8.78 0.16 11.95
C SER A 80 -9.57 1.45 11.88
N ILE A 81 -10.55 1.53 10.98
CA ILE A 81 -11.45 2.70 10.81
C ILE A 81 -12.81 2.44 11.47
N THR A 82 -12.84 1.68 12.57
CA THR A 82 -14.08 1.25 13.27
C THR A 82 -14.93 2.39 13.80
N ASN A 83 -14.31 3.54 14.09
CA ASN A 83 -14.95 4.84 14.10
C ASN A 83 -14.24 5.62 13.00
N GLU A 84 -14.94 6.19 12.01
CA GLU A 84 -14.35 7.01 10.95
C GLU A 84 -13.21 7.82 11.56
N ILE A 85 -11.95 7.40 11.31
CA ILE A 85 -10.81 8.08 11.89
C ILE A 85 -10.94 9.47 11.32
N ALA A 86 -11.35 10.39 12.19
CA ALA A 86 -11.20 11.79 11.96
C ALA A 86 -11.93 12.39 10.76
N GLY A 87 -13.09 11.86 10.40
CA GLY A 87 -13.80 12.33 9.20
C GLY A 87 -13.13 11.94 7.88
N LEU A 88 -12.14 11.03 7.86
CA LEU A 88 -11.70 10.42 6.59
C LEU A 88 -12.55 9.18 6.27
N LYS A 89 -13.14 9.17 5.08
CA LYS A 89 -13.89 8.04 4.53
C LYS A 89 -12.97 7.20 3.63
N PRO A 90 -12.60 5.98 4.04
CA PRO A 90 -11.86 5.06 3.18
C PRO A 90 -12.75 4.51 2.07
N PHE A 91 -12.12 4.00 1.02
CA PHE A 91 -12.78 3.31 -0.09
C PHE A 91 -13.13 1.87 0.26
N SER A 92 -12.36 1.25 1.15
CA SER A 92 -12.58 -0.07 1.70
C SER A 92 -12.77 -0.04 3.22
N LYS A 93 -13.35 -1.09 3.77
CA LYS A 93 -13.62 -1.22 5.21
C LYS A 93 -13.42 -2.67 5.63
N PRO A 94 -12.89 -2.92 6.84
CA PRO A 94 -12.75 -1.95 7.93
C PRO A 94 -11.37 -1.29 8.09
N ASN A 95 -10.36 -1.63 7.28
CA ASN A 95 -8.98 -1.27 7.60
C ASN A 95 -8.24 -0.65 6.40
N VAL A 96 -7.39 0.32 6.71
CA VAL A 96 -6.48 0.96 5.74
C VAL A 96 -5.03 0.72 6.13
N LEU A 97 -4.12 1.09 5.25
CA LEU A 97 -2.71 1.25 5.60
C LEU A 97 -2.46 2.70 6.03
N GLY A 98 -1.51 2.95 6.92
CA GLY A 98 -1.15 4.32 7.30
C GLY A 98 0.11 4.43 8.14
N TYR A 99 0.56 5.66 8.33
CA TYR A 99 1.65 6.01 9.23
C TYR A 99 1.39 7.38 9.87
N ASP A 100 1.98 7.61 11.04
CA ASP A 100 2.00 8.89 11.72
C ASP A 100 3.44 9.32 12.04
N VAL A 101 3.59 10.40 12.79
CA VAL A 101 4.89 10.93 13.22
C VAL A 101 5.77 9.90 13.92
N VAL A 102 5.17 8.94 14.65
CA VAL A 102 5.89 7.89 15.36
C VAL A 102 6.48 6.89 14.37
N PHE A 103 5.73 6.54 13.33
CA PHE A 103 6.18 5.65 12.27
C PHE A 103 7.25 6.29 11.38
N ALA A 104 7.08 7.56 11.04
CA ALA A 104 8.11 8.31 10.29
C ALA A 104 9.45 8.36 11.04
N ALA A 105 9.41 8.45 12.38
CA ALA A 105 10.62 8.42 13.20
C ALA A 105 11.32 7.04 13.24
N GLN A 106 10.64 5.95 12.86
CA GLN A 106 11.22 4.59 12.84
C GLN A 106 11.96 4.28 11.55
N GLY A 107 11.69 5.03 10.48
CA GLY A 107 12.38 4.89 9.21
C GLY A 107 11.51 5.28 8.03
N GLN A 108 12.03 5.02 6.83
CA GLN A 108 11.38 5.34 5.57
C GLN A 108 10.09 4.53 5.36
N GLN A 109 9.01 5.20 4.98
CA GLN A 109 7.75 4.56 4.60
C GLN A 109 7.91 3.93 3.22
N THR A 110 7.94 2.59 3.13
CA THR A 110 8.24 1.88 1.88
C THR A 110 7.26 0.80 1.50
N MET A 111 7.07 0.65 0.20
CA MET A 111 6.46 -0.50 -0.47
C MET A 111 7.52 -1.14 -1.36
N THR A 112 7.84 -2.42 -1.18
CA THR A 112 8.98 -3.07 -1.84
C THR A 112 8.68 -4.49 -2.32
N SER A 113 9.23 -4.88 -3.48
CA SER A 113 9.27 -6.28 -3.92
C SER A 113 10.45 -7.06 -3.34
N LYS A 114 11.39 -6.39 -2.66
CA LYS A 114 12.58 -7.00 -2.07
C LYS A 114 12.37 -7.26 -0.59
N TYR A 115 12.07 -8.52 -0.27
CA TYR A 115 12.00 -9.05 1.09
C TYR A 115 12.26 -10.56 1.04
N ASP A 116 12.51 -11.17 2.19
CA ASP A 116 12.76 -12.62 2.28
C ASP A 116 11.59 -13.42 1.70
N ASP A 117 11.89 -14.47 0.96
CA ASP A 117 10.91 -15.31 0.24
C ASP A 117 10.05 -14.57 -0.81
N SER A 118 10.37 -13.33 -1.15
CA SER A 118 9.66 -12.63 -2.22
C SER A 118 9.79 -13.36 -3.55
N ILE A 119 8.65 -13.62 -4.19
CA ILE A 119 8.57 -14.15 -5.55
C ILE A 119 8.39 -13.04 -6.59
N THR A 120 8.27 -11.78 -6.17
CA THR A 120 8.10 -10.63 -7.06
C THR A 120 9.47 -10.11 -7.48
N ASP A 121 9.65 -9.84 -8.78
CA ASP A 121 10.84 -9.18 -9.32
C ASP A 121 10.68 -7.66 -9.23
N PHE A 122 9.65 -7.13 -9.88
CA PHE A 122 9.28 -5.71 -9.87
C PHE A 122 7.77 -5.56 -9.94
N PHE A 123 7.30 -4.34 -9.74
CA PHE A 123 5.90 -3.98 -9.89
C PHE A 123 5.72 -2.69 -10.67
N ASN A 124 4.53 -2.51 -11.22
CA ASN A 124 4.09 -1.29 -11.89
C ASN A 124 3.06 -0.61 -11.01
N LEU A 125 3.44 0.42 -10.25
CA LEU A 125 2.50 1.12 -9.36
C LEU A 125 1.60 2.05 -10.20
N LYS A 126 0.29 1.84 -10.11
CA LYS A 126 -0.71 2.54 -10.95
C LYS A 126 -1.38 3.68 -10.22
N SER A 127 -1.92 3.40 -9.05
CA SER A 127 -2.65 4.38 -8.25
C SER A 127 -2.89 3.89 -6.84
N PHE A 128 -3.31 4.79 -5.97
CA PHE A 128 -3.86 4.49 -4.65
C PHE A 128 -4.75 5.66 -4.24
N TYR A 129 -5.50 5.52 -3.16
CA TYR A 129 -6.18 6.63 -2.51
C TYR A 129 -5.42 7.01 -1.25
N PHE A 130 -5.32 8.30 -0.95
CA PHE A 130 -4.67 8.77 0.26
C PHE A 130 -5.31 10.02 0.85
N GLY A 131 -5.03 10.27 2.11
CA GLY A 131 -5.47 11.46 2.80
C GLY A 131 -4.69 11.67 4.09
N CYS A 132 -4.66 12.91 4.55
CA CYS A 132 -4.00 13.26 5.80
C CYS A 132 -5.00 13.72 6.84
N VAL A 133 -4.64 13.48 8.09
CA VAL A 133 -5.47 13.77 9.25
C VAL A 133 -4.62 14.30 10.39
N VAL A 134 -5.12 15.31 11.10
CA VAL A 134 -4.52 15.75 12.37
C VAL A 134 -4.89 14.79 13.50
N THR A 135 -3.89 14.21 14.15
CA THR A 135 -4.10 13.18 15.20
C THR A 135 -3.96 13.68 16.63
N ASN A 136 -3.52 14.93 16.86
CA ASN A 136 -3.14 15.44 18.19
C ASN A 136 -4.01 16.61 18.71
N VAL A 137 -5.32 16.64 18.45
CA VAL A 137 -6.19 17.67 19.03
C VAL A 137 -6.92 17.09 20.23
N VAL A 138 -6.35 17.29 21.43
CA VAL A 138 -6.86 16.83 22.73
C VAL A 138 -8.30 17.35 23.05
N ALA A 139 -8.86 18.23 22.21
CA ALA A 139 -10.18 18.82 22.40
C ALA A 139 -11.06 18.89 21.13
N VAL A 140 -10.60 18.42 19.97
CA VAL A 140 -11.36 18.47 18.71
C VAL A 140 -11.24 17.11 18.04
N ALA A 141 -12.37 16.54 17.59
CA ALA A 141 -12.37 15.36 16.75
C ALA A 141 -11.26 15.51 15.69
N SER A 142 -10.43 14.48 15.53
CA SER A 142 -9.44 14.45 14.47
C SER A 142 -10.09 14.91 13.15
N ALA A 143 -9.39 15.68 12.32
CA ALA A 143 -9.98 16.30 11.13
C ALA A 143 -9.11 16.07 9.88
N PRO A 144 -9.72 15.92 8.69
CA PRO A 144 -8.98 15.86 7.44
C PRO A 144 -8.18 17.16 7.25
N SER A 145 -6.93 17.05 6.81
CA SER A 145 -6.05 18.19 6.59
C SER A 145 -5.46 18.15 5.18
N PRO A 146 -5.40 19.27 4.45
CA PRO A 146 -4.68 19.34 3.19
C PRO A 146 -3.23 18.90 3.38
N CYS A 147 -2.71 18.13 2.44
CA CYS A 147 -1.31 17.70 2.46
C CYS A 147 -0.80 17.35 1.07
N SER A 148 0.52 17.32 0.93
CA SER A 148 1.18 16.85 -0.29
C SER A 148 2.19 15.78 0.07
N MET A 149 2.33 14.78 -0.79
CA MET A 149 3.26 13.67 -0.61
C MET A 149 4.08 13.51 -1.89
N ILE A 150 5.39 13.33 -1.74
CA ILE A 150 6.27 12.92 -2.81
C ILE A 150 6.30 11.39 -2.79
N VAL A 151 5.95 10.80 -3.93
CA VAL A 151 6.12 9.39 -4.20
C VAL A 151 7.37 9.23 -5.04
N THR A 152 8.31 8.41 -4.59
CA THR A 152 9.58 8.19 -5.29
C THR A 152 9.72 6.71 -5.62
N GLY A 153 9.96 6.38 -6.89
CA GLY A 153 10.10 5.00 -7.38
C GLY A 153 11.53 4.67 -7.75
N PHE A 154 11.98 3.48 -7.36
CA PHE A 154 13.35 3.01 -7.54
C PHE A 154 13.42 1.67 -8.28
N ARG A 155 14.51 1.48 -9.04
CA ARG A 155 14.94 0.19 -9.55
C ARG A 155 16.39 -0.01 -9.13
N GLY A 156 16.64 -0.97 -8.25
CA GLY A 156 17.94 -1.08 -7.59
C GLY A 156 18.15 0.08 -6.62
N GLN A 157 19.22 0.85 -6.83
CA GLN A 157 19.51 2.08 -6.09
C GLN A 157 19.13 3.35 -6.88
N ASP A 158 18.75 3.19 -8.15
CA ASP A 158 18.47 4.31 -9.04
C ASP A 158 17.04 4.80 -8.86
N GLN A 159 16.89 6.11 -8.64
CA GLN A 159 15.59 6.78 -8.70
C GLN A 159 15.14 6.84 -10.17
N VAL A 160 14.05 6.13 -10.51
CA VAL A 160 13.50 6.06 -11.88
C VAL A 160 12.19 6.83 -12.03
N ALA A 161 11.52 7.15 -10.93
CA ALA A 161 10.27 7.91 -10.93
C ALA A 161 10.19 8.83 -9.72
N ARG A 162 9.51 9.97 -9.89
CA ARG A 162 9.18 10.89 -8.79
C ARG A 162 7.93 11.67 -9.14
N LYS A 163 6.96 11.73 -8.23
CA LYS A 163 5.71 12.48 -8.43
C LYS A 163 5.19 13.02 -7.12
N THR A 164 4.80 14.29 -7.11
CA THR A 164 4.05 14.86 -6.00
C THR A 164 2.55 14.63 -6.22
N VAL A 165 1.88 14.13 -5.19
CA VAL A 165 0.42 13.96 -5.13
C VAL A 165 -0.14 14.82 -4.00
N THR A 166 -1.32 15.38 -4.21
CA THR A 166 -1.94 16.34 -3.28
C THR A 166 -3.30 15.85 -2.84
N PHE A 167 -3.58 15.95 -1.54
CA PHE A 167 -4.89 15.71 -0.96
C PHE A 167 -5.45 17.05 -0.48
N THR A 168 -6.66 17.36 -0.94
CA THR A 168 -7.41 18.54 -0.50
C THR A 168 -8.76 18.06 0.02
N PRO A 169 -9.02 18.09 1.33
CA PRO A 169 -10.30 17.68 1.88
C PRO A 169 -11.42 18.62 1.40
N ASP A 170 -12.59 18.05 1.14
CA ASP A 170 -13.80 18.74 0.68
C ASP A 170 -14.76 19.13 1.81
N GLY A 171 -14.40 18.84 3.06
CA GLY A 171 -15.16 19.23 4.24
C GLY A 171 -14.61 18.63 5.54
N LEU A 172 -15.41 18.74 6.61
CA LEU A 172 -15.11 18.10 7.91
C LEU A 172 -15.10 16.58 7.84
N VAL A 173 -15.80 16.03 6.84
CA VAL A 173 -15.74 14.62 6.46
C VAL A 173 -15.41 14.56 4.99
N SER A 174 -14.33 13.86 4.63
CA SER A 174 -13.80 13.80 3.27
C SER A 174 -13.40 12.38 2.91
N SER A 175 -13.66 11.98 1.67
CA SER A 175 -13.13 10.71 1.13
C SER A 175 -11.63 10.84 0.89
N LEU A 176 -10.89 9.73 0.99
CA LEU A 176 -9.50 9.71 0.54
C LEU A 176 -9.41 10.17 -0.93
N GLY A 177 -8.39 10.95 -1.28
CA GLY A 177 -8.21 11.49 -2.63
C GLY A 177 -7.43 10.52 -3.53
N PRO A 178 -7.75 10.44 -4.84
CA PRO A 178 -7.01 9.58 -5.76
C PRO A 178 -5.62 10.13 -6.05
N ALA A 179 -4.61 9.27 -5.94
CA ALA A 179 -3.25 9.48 -6.43
C ALA A 179 -3.03 8.61 -7.68
N ASN A 180 -3.09 9.22 -8.86
CA ASN A 180 -2.85 8.51 -10.12
C ASN A 180 -1.38 8.62 -10.53
N LEU A 181 -0.71 7.47 -10.70
CA LEU A 181 0.70 7.35 -11.06
C LEU A 181 0.93 6.71 -12.44
N LYS A 182 -0.14 6.33 -13.16
CA LYS A 182 -0.03 5.80 -14.53
C LYS A 182 0.70 6.78 -15.42
N ASN A 183 1.56 6.27 -16.31
CA ASN A 183 2.38 7.06 -17.24
C ASN A 183 3.28 8.10 -16.54
N SER A 184 3.63 7.87 -15.27
CA SER A 184 4.49 8.75 -14.48
C SER A 184 5.86 8.13 -14.16
N GLY A 185 6.24 7.06 -14.86
CA GLY A 185 7.55 6.40 -14.73
C GLY A 185 7.60 5.30 -13.67
N PHE A 186 6.48 5.00 -12.99
CA PHE A 186 6.40 3.97 -11.94
C PHE A 186 6.28 2.54 -12.48
N GLU A 187 6.74 2.31 -13.72
CA GLU A 187 6.84 1.01 -14.34
C GLU A 187 8.17 0.31 -14.00
N ASN A 188 8.11 -0.98 -13.68
CA ASN A 188 9.25 -1.83 -13.32
C ASN A 188 10.07 -1.35 -12.11
N VAL A 189 9.40 -0.78 -11.11
CA VAL A 189 10.03 -0.39 -9.84
C VAL A 189 10.13 -1.61 -8.90
N ASP A 190 11.13 -1.63 -8.04
CA ASP A 190 11.26 -2.63 -6.97
C ASP A 190 11.11 -2.04 -5.56
N ARG A 191 11.13 -0.71 -5.43
CA ARG A 191 10.83 0.01 -4.20
C ARG A 191 10.11 1.32 -4.52
N VAL A 192 9.14 1.67 -3.69
CA VAL A 192 8.49 2.98 -3.66
C VAL A 192 8.59 3.54 -2.24
N GLU A 193 8.96 4.82 -2.16
CA GLU A 193 9.05 5.61 -0.93
C GLU A 193 7.96 6.68 -0.92
N PHE A 194 7.41 6.94 0.27
CA PHE A 194 6.35 7.92 0.50
C PHE A 194 6.81 8.98 1.49
N ASP A 195 7.02 10.22 1.02
CA ASP A 195 7.50 11.32 1.85
C ASP A 195 6.48 12.45 1.92
N LEU A 196 6.03 12.82 3.12
CA LEU A 196 5.15 13.98 3.27
C LEU A 196 5.93 15.30 3.08
N VAL A 197 5.42 16.18 2.21
CA VAL A 197 5.97 17.53 2.03
C VAL A 197 5.68 18.36 3.27
N GLY A 198 6.72 18.98 3.83
CA GLY A 198 6.61 19.77 5.06
C GLY A 198 6.72 18.94 6.36
N GLY A 199 6.81 17.60 6.26
CA GLY A 199 6.93 16.72 7.40
C GLY A 199 5.63 16.54 8.20
N LEU A 200 5.63 15.60 9.14
CA LEU A 200 4.47 15.28 9.99
C LEU A 200 4.43 16.06 11.31
N GLU A 201 5.57 16.65 11.70
CA GLU A 201 5.80 17.18 13.06
C GLU A 201 5.04 18.48 13.34
N GLU A 202 4.84 19.33 12.32
CA GLU A 202 4.21 20.63 12.50
C GLU A 202 2.72 20.51 12.91
N LEU A 203 2.05 19.44 12.48
CA LEU A 203 0.61 19.24 12.68
C LEU A 203 0.24 17.87 13.27
N ALA A 204 1.22 17.07 13.71
CA ALA A 204 1.01 15.68 14.15
C ALA A 204 0.09 14.90 13.19
N LEU A 205 0.44 14.96 11.90
CA LEU A 205 -0.37 14.33 10.87
C LEU A 205 -0.20 12.82 10.90
N ALA A 206 -1.26 12.12 10.52
CA ALA A 206 -1.16 10.78 9.98
C ALA A 206 -1.60 10.77 8.53
N VAL A 207 -1.04 9.82 7.78
CA VAL A 207 -1.32 9.59 6.37
C VAL A 207 -1.98 8.23 6.25
N LEU A 208 -3.11 8.16 5.55
CA LEU A 208 -3.85 6.93 5.27
C LEU A 208 -3.75 6.60 3.79
N PHE A 209 -3.72 5.31 3.47
CA PHE A 209 -3.68 4.74 2.12
C PHE A 209 -4.73 3.66 1.97
N ASP A 210 -5.35 3.62 0.81
CA ASP A 210 -6.36 2.61 0.49
C ASP A 210 -6.38 2.26 -1.00
N ASN A 211 -6.95 1.10 -1.33
CA ASN A 211 -7.09 0.56 -2.68
C ASN A 211 -5.83 0.73 -3.55
N LEU A 212 -4.71 0.15 -3.14
CA LEU A 212 -3.47 0.21 -3.92
C LEU A 212 -3.63 -0.63 -5.20
N GLU A 213 -3.40 0.01 -6.34
CA GLU A 213 -3.42 -0.63 -7.66
C GLU A 213 -2.02 -0.78 -8.23
N TYR A 214 -1.65 -2.01 -8.59
CA TYR A 214 -0.38 -2.30 -9.24
C TYR A 214 -0.42 -3.63 -10.01
N ASP A 215 0.54 -3.80 -10.92
CA ASP A 215 0.86 -5.12 -11.46
C ASP A 215 2.13 -5.63 -10.79
N ALA A 216 2.08 -6.81 -10.16
CA ALA A 216 3.27 -7.50 -9.69
C ALA A 216 3.79 -8.43 -10.79
N VAL A 217 5.07 -8.30 -11.15
CA VAL A 217 5.73 -9.19 -12.11
C VAL A 217 6.58 -10.17 -11.34
N LEU A 218 6.29 -11.45 -11.49
CA LEU A 218 6.96 -12.51 -10.74
C LEU A 218 8.34 -12.81 -11.33
N LYS A 219 9.24 -13.29 -10.47
CA LYS A 219 10.54 -13.84 -10.87
C LYS A 219 10.31 -14.99 -11.84
N LYS A 220 11.19 -15.12 -12.84
CA LYS A 220 11.09 -16.20 -13.83
C LYS A 220 11.12 -17.57 -13.13
N GLY A 221 10.12 -18.40 -13.40
CA GLY A 221 10.00 -19.74 -12.81
C GLY A 221 9.40 -19.76 -11.38
N ALA A 222 9.00 -18.61 -10.84
CA ALA A 222 8.14 -18.58 -9.67
C ALA A 222 6.69 -18.90 -10.09
N SER A 223 6.10 -19.90 -9.43
CA SER A 223 4.70 -20.31 -9.58
C SER A 223 4.20 -20.92 -8.30
#